data_AF-A0A850JR32-F1
#
_entry.id   AF-A0A850JR32-F1
#
_cell.length_a   1.000
_cell.length_b   1.000
_cell.length_c   1.000
_cell.angle_alpha   90.00
_cell.angle_beta   90.00
_cell.angle_gamma   90.00
#
_symmetry.space_group_name_H-M   'P 1'
#
loop_
_entity.id
_entity.type
_entity.pdbx_description
1 polymer ?
#
loop_
_entity_poly.entity_id
_entity_poly.type
_entity_poly.pdbx_seq_one_letter_code
_entity_poly.pdbx_strand_id
1 'polypeptide(L)'
;MGSTFSQGHLVRLEDEPPVWSFGALRIRRYHAADHGTVLALHREGLAQVGLRPGDGVYYDHDFFRMEDIYLRNDGEFLVGELDDRIVAMGGLPRPAPLPAGPAPSPP
;
A
#
# COMPACT_ATOMS: atom_id res chain seq x y z
N MET A 1 -13.04 -27.51 0.52
CA MET A 1 -12.41 -27.14 -0.77
C MET A 1 -11.14 -26.41 -0.42
N GLY A 2 -9.98 -27.07 -0.53
CA GLY A 2 -8.73 -26.57 0.01
C GLY A 2 -8.16 -25.47 -0.87
N SER A 3 -8.04 -24.25 -0.32
CA SER A 3 -7.23 -23.21 -0.94
C SER A 3 -5.77 -23.63 -0.83
N THR A 4 -5.25 -24.26 -1.87
CA THR A 4 -3.81 -24.44 -2.03
C THR A 4 -3.21 -23.06 -2.22
N PHE A 5 -2.75 -22.44 -1.13
CA PHE A 5 -1.84 -21.32 -1.20
C PHE A 5 -0.58 -21.85 -1.86
N SER A 6 -0.44 -21.67 -3.19
CA SER A 6 0.84 -21.93 -3.83
C SER A 6 1.85 -21.04 -3.14
N GLN A 7 3.02 -21.59 -2.80
CA GLN A 7 4.15 -20.77 -2.40
C GLN A 7 4.56 -19.93 -3.61
N GLY A 8 3.87 -18.82 -3.83
CA GLY A 8 4.29 -17.80 -4.76
C GLY A 8 5.62 -17.25 -4.27
N HIS A 9 6.60 -17.18 -5.15
CA HIS A 9 7.72 -16.28 -4.93
C HIS A 9 7.34 -14.92 -5.51
N LEU A 10 7.72 -13.84 -4.85
CA LEU A 10 7.57 -12.51 -5.41
C LEU A 10 8.59 -12.35 -6.54
N VAL A 11 8.12 -12.22 -7.77
CA VAL A 11 8.96 -12.07 -8.96
C VAL A 11 8.77 -10.67 -9.53
N ARG A 12 9.88 -9.96 -9.78
CA ARG A 12 9.85 -8.68 -10.49
C ARG A 12 9.67 -8.93 -12.00
N LEU A 13 8.65 -8.31 -12.59
CA LEU A 13 8.34 -8.38 -14.02
C LEU A 13 8.90 -7.19 -14.79
N GLU A 14 8.88 -6.01 -14.19
CA GLU A 14 9.34 -4.75 -14.79
C GLU A 14 10.12 -3.94 -13.75
N ASP A 15 11.13 -3.19 -14.20
CA ASP A 15 12.02 -2.42 -13.33
C ASP A 15 11.50 -1.01 -13.04
N GLU A 16 11.06 -0.26 -14.05
CA GLU A 16 10.52 1.10 -13.90
C GLU A 16 9.38 1.39 -14.92
N PRO A 17 8.15 1.69 -14.46
CA PRO A 17 7.72 1.60 -13.07
C PRO A 17 7.75 0.14 -12.60
N PRO A 18 8.12 -0.11 -11.32
CA PRO A 18 8.31 -1.47 -10.88
C PRO A 18 6.98 -2.22 -10.83
N VAL A 19 7.02 -3.45 -11.35
CA VAL A 19 5.89 -4.36 -11.33
C VAL A 19 6.37 -5.70 -10.79
N TRP A 20 5.60 -6.27 -9.89
CA TRP A 20 5.84 -7.60 -9.34
C TRP A 20 4.66 -8.53 -9.57
N SER A 21 4.91 -9.82 -9.49
CA SER A 21 3.90 -10.87 -9.45
C SER A 21 4.13 -11.77 -8.24
N PHE A 22 3.03 -12.17 -7.59
CA PHE A 22 3.01 -13.18 -6.54
C PHE A 22 1.89 -14.17 -6.86
N GLY A 23 2.23 -15.28 -7.50
CA GLY A 23 1.23 -16.15 -8.11
C GLY A 23 0.44 -15.38 -9.19
N ALA A 24 -0.89 -15.32 -9.06
CA ALA A 24 -1.76 -14.57 -9.97
C ALA A 24 -1.91 -13.08 -9.60
N LEU A 25 -1.42 -12.65 -8.44
CA LEU A 25 -1.52 -11.26 -8.00
C LEU A 25 -0.43 -10.42 -8.67
N ARG A 26 -0.80 -9.39 -9.42
CA ARG A 26 0.12 -8.38 -9.97
C ARG A 26 0.18 -7.19 -9.02
N ILE A 27 1.36 -6.79 -8.60
CA ILE A 27 1.58 -5.65 -7.71
C ILE A 27 2.27 -4.54 -8.50
N ARG A 28 1.73 -3.33 -8.47
CA ARG A 28 2.28 -2.17 -9.19
C ARG A 28 2.11 -0.89 -8.39
N ARG A 29 2.83 0.17 -8.79
CA ARG A 29 2.62 1.51 -8.26
C ARG A 29 1.20 2.00 -8.61
N TYR A 30 0.59 2.69 -7.65
CA TYR A 30 -0.69 3.35 -7.82
C TYR A 30 -0.62 4.46 -8.88
N HIS A 31 -1.71 4.63 -9.62
CA HIS A 31 -1.92 5.72 -10.55
C HIS A 31 -3.17 6.52 -10.16
N ALA A 32 -3.22 7.81 -10.49
CA ALA A 32 -4.37 8.67 -10.14
C ALA A 32 -5.72 8.15 -10.68
N ALA A 33 -5.70 7.39 -11.77
CA ALA A 33 -6.89 6.75 -12.33
C ALA A 33 -7.49 5.66 -11.41
N ASP A 34 -6.70 5.08 -10.51
CA ASP A 34 -7.13 4.02 -9.58
C ASP A 34 -7.91 4.57 -8.38
N HIS A 35 -7.90 5.90 -8.19
CA HIS A 35 -8.37 6.58 -6.98
C HIS A 35 -9.77 6.13 -6.53
N GLY A 36 -10.73 6.09 -7.46
CA GLY A 36 -12.11 5.69 -7.14
C GLY A 36 -12.21 4.26 -6.61
N THR A 37 -11.47 3.33 -7.23
CA THR A 37 -11.46 1.92 -6.85
C THR A 37 -10.77 1.71 -5.50
N VAL A 38 -9.61 2.36 -5.30
CA VAL A 38 -8.86 2.29 -4.04
C VAL A 38 -9.67 2.87 -2.87
N LEU A 39 -10.37 3.99 -3.09
CA LEU A 39 -11.24 4.59 -2.08
C LEU A 39 -12.40 3.66 -1.70
N ALA A 40 -13.03 3.01 -2.68
CA ALA A 40 -14.08 2.02 -2.42
C ALA A 40 -13.53 0.85 -1.59
N LEU A 41 -12.39 0.28 -2.00
CA LEU A 41 -11.74 -0.82 -1.31
C LEU A 41 -11.35 -0.46 0.14
N HIS A 42 -10.88 0.77 0.38
CA HIS A 42 -10.58 1.25 1.73
C HIS A 42 -11.83 1.29 2.62
N ARG A 43 -12.93 1.83 2.10
CA ARG A 43 -14.21 1.92 2.83
C ARG A 43 -14.76 0.53 3.14
N GLU A 44 -14.66 -0.40 2.20
CA GLU A 44 -15.04 -1.80 2.41
C GLU A 44 -14.18 -2.46 3.49
N GLY A 45 -12.86 -2.26 3.47
CA GLY A 45 -11.94 -2.78 4.49
C GLY A 45 -12.24 -2.26 5.90
N LEU A 46 -12.54 -0.97 6.04
CA LEU A 46 -12.94 -0.37 7.32
C LEU A 46 -14.27 -0.95 7.83
N ALA A 47 -15.25 -1.11 6.94
CA ALA A 47 -16.54 -1.69 7.30
C ALA A 47 -16.41 -3.13 7.83
N GLN A 48 -15.47 -3.91 7.28
CA GLN A 48 -15.20 -5.28 7.73
C GLN A 48 -14.62 -5.36 9.15
N VAL A 49 -13.85 -4.36 9.57
CA VAL A 49 -13.29 -4.29 10.93
C VAL A 49 -14.20 -3.55 11.93
N GLY A 50 -15.43 -3.22 11.51
CA GLY A 50 -16.44 -2.59 12.36
C GLY A 50 -16.26 -1.08 12.57
N LEU A 51 -15.37 -0.45 11.79
CA LEU A 51 -15.19 1.00 11.80
C LEU A 51 -16.18 1.62 10.81
N ARG A 52 -17.18 2.37 11.30
CA ARG A 52 -18.17 3.03 10.46
C ARG A 52 -17.82 4.50 10.24
N PRO A 53 -18.19 5.07 9.08
CA PRO A 53 -18.16 6.52 8.90
C PRO A 53 -19.02 7.19 10.00
N GLY A 54 -18.40 8.03 10.83
CA GLY A 54 -19.08 8.73 11.93
C GLY A 54 -18.70 8.30 13.36
N ASP A 55 -17.88 7.27 13.56
CA ASP A 55 -17.45 6.81 14.90
C ASP A 55 -16.34 7.68 15.54
N GLY A 56 -16.03 8.85 14.97
CA GLY A 56 -15.04 9.80 15.50
C GLY A 56 -13.57 9.39 15.31
N VAL A 57 -13.30 8.16 14.86
CA VAL A 57 -11.98 7.70 14.39
C VAL A 57 -11.81 8.16 12.94
N TYR A 58 -11.44 9.43 12.80
CA TYR A 58 -11.30 10.10 11.50
C TYR A 58 -10.13 9.53 10.67
N TYR A 59 -10.45 8.84 9.57
CA TYR A 59 -9.61 8.77 8.37
C TYR A 59 -10.24 9.53 7.17
N ASP A 60 -11.46 10.05 7.30
CA ASP A 60 -12.15 10.79 6.23
C ASP A 60 -11.41 12.07 5.80
N HIS A 61 -10.68 12.73 6.70
CA HIS A 61 -9.89 13.93 6.35
C HIS A 61 -8.50 13.62 5.78
N ASP A 62 -7.94 12.43 6.04
CA ASP A 62 -6.60 12.07 5.58
C ASP A 62 -6.60 11.42 4.18
N PHE A 63 -7.73 10.88 3.72
CA PHE A 63 -7.79 10.28 2.38
C PHE A 63 -7.79 11.32 1.24
N PHE A 64 -8.44 12.47 1.43
CA PHE A 64 -8.29 13.62 0.51
C PHE A 64 -6.87 14.21 0.52
N ARG A 65 -6.06 13.88 1.54
CA ARG A 65 -4.64 14.23 1.62
C ARG A 65 -3.71 13.11 1.15
N MET A 66 -4.20 11.99 0.61
CA MET A 66 -3.34 10.87 0.18
C MET A 66 -2.33 11.25 -0.90
N GLU A 67 -2.71 12.08 -1.87
CA GLU A 67 -1.75 12.60 -2.86
C GLU A 67 -0.67 13.46 -2.19
N ASP A 68 -1.02 14.19 -1.13
CA ASP A 68 -0.09 15.08 -0.41
C ASP A 68 0.78 14.35 0.64
N ILE A 69 0.31 13.25 1.22
CA ILE A 69 1.02 12.54 2.32
C ILE A 69 1.82 11.35 1.79
N TYR A 70 1.32 10.63 0.78
CA TYR A 70 2.01 9.44 0.25
C TYR A 70 2.91 9.73 -0.96
N LEU A 71 2.61 10.74 -1.79
CA LEU A 71 3.44 11.06 -2.97
C LEU A 71 4.46 12.19 -2.75
N ARG A 72 4.27 13.08 -1.76
CA ARG A 72 5.21 14.20 -1.53
C ARG A 72 6.30 13.94 -0.49
N ASN A 73 6.22 12.86 0.28
CA ASN A 73 7.19 12.55 1.34
C ASN A 73 8.09 11.34 1.01
N ASP A 74 8.25 11.05 -0.28
CA ASP A 74 8.99 9.90 -0.81
C ASP A 74 8.50 8.53 -0.27
N GLY A 75 7.23 8.45 0.10
CA GLY A 75 6.55 7.18 0.32
C GLY A 75 6.21 6.51 -1.02
N GLU A 76 5.91 5.22 -0.96
CA GLU A 76 5.38 4.47 -2.10
C GLU A 76 3.95 4.04 -1.80
N PHE A 77 3.06 4.13 -2.80
CA PHE A 77 1.73 3.54 -2.71
C PHE A 77 1.57 2.49 -3.79
N LEU A 78 1.20 1.28 -3.39
CA LEU A 78 1.08 0.12 -4.25
C LEU A 78 -0.35 -0.39 -4.27
N VAL A 79 -0.73 -0.96 -5.41
CA VAL A 79 -2.00 -1.68 -5.60
C VAL A 79 -1.70 -3.11 -6.03
N GLY A 80 -2.55 -4.04 -5.57
CA GLY A 80 -2.56 -5.43 -6.00
C GLY A 80 -3.75 -5.70 -6.89
N GLU A 81 -3.49 -6.22 -8.08
CA GLU A 81 -4.46 -6.54 -9.12
C GLU A 81 -4.59 -8.05 -9.30
N LEU A 82 -5.83 -8.51 -9.40
CA LEU A 82 -6.19 -9.87 -9.78
C LEU A 82 -7.29 -9.78 -10.84
N ASP A 83 -7.11 -10.45 -11.98
CA ASP A 83 -8.06 -10.42 -13.11
C ASP A 83 -8.47 -8.98 -13.49
N ASP A 84 -7.47 -8.09 -13.62
CA ASP A 84 -7.62 -6.66 -13.95
C ASP A 84 -8.47 -5.85 -12.94
N ARG A 85 -8.65 -6.36 -11.73
CA ARG A 85 -9.33 -5.66 -10.63
C ARG A 85 -8.38 -5.41 -9.48
N ILE A 86 -8.39 -4.19 -8.97
CA ILE A 86 -7.68 -3.84 -7.74
C ILE A 86 -8.40 -4.49 -6.56
N VAL A 87 -7.71 -5.40 -5.87
CA VAL A 87 -8.22 -6.17 -4.72
C VAL A 87 -7.41 -5.94 -3.44
N ALA A 88 -6.25 -5.30 -3.56
CA ALA A 88 -5.39 -4.94 -2.44
C ALA A 88 -4.78 -3.55 -2.65
N MET A 89 -4.43 -2.89 -1.55
CA MET A 89 -3.76 -1.59 -1.54
C MET A 89 -2.85 -1.48 -0.33
N GLY A 90 -1.81 -0.66 -0.41
CA GLY A 90 -0.93 -0.41 0.71
C GLY A 90 0.03 0.75 0.47
N GLY A 91 0.19 1.60 1.48
CA GLY A 91 1.23 2.62 1.52
C GLY A 91 2.46 2.13 2.29
N LEU A 92 3.63 2.28 1.71
CA LEU A 92 4.91 2.13 2.40
C LEU A 92 5.46 3.54 2.71
N PRO A 93 5.46 3.96 3.98
CA PRO A 93 6.14 5.19 4.35
C PRO A 93 7.64 5.02 4.15
N ARG A 94 8.34 6.08 3.75
CA ARG A 94 9.81 6.09 3.82
C ARG A 94 10.21 5.80 5.27
N PRO A 95 11.06 4.79 5.53
CA PRO A 95 11.55 4.57 6.88
C PRO A 95 12.30 5.82 7.34
N ALA A 96 12.00 6.30 8.56
CA ALA A 96 12.80 7.33 9.18
C ALA A 96 14.28 6.88 9.17
N PRO A 97 15.24 7.79 8.96
CA PRO A 97 16.65 7.44 9.11
C PRO A 97 16.84 6.76 10.46
N LEU A 98 17.51 5.60 10.46
CA LEU A 98 17.90 4.97 11.72
C LEU A 98 18.71 6.01 12.52
N PRO A 99 18.45 6.19 13.82
CA PRO A 99 19.25 7.11 14.62
C PRO A 99 20.71 6.68 14.49
N ALA A 100 21.57 7.62 14.13
CA ALA A 100 23.01 7.36 14.13
C ALA A 100 23.37 6.88 15.53
N GLY A 101 23.95 5.68 15.62
CA GLY A 101 24.48 5.17 16.88
C GLY A 101 25.45 6.19 17.51
N PRO A 102 25.67 6.14 18.83
CA PRO A 102 26.59 7.06 19.48
C PRO A 102 27.93 7.06 18.74
N ALA A 103 28.43 8.25 18.41
CA ALA A 103 29.71 8.40 17.73
C ALA A 103 30.80 7.66 18.55
N PRO A 104 31.75 6.97 17.88
CA PRO A 104 32.84 6.31 18.59
C PRO A 104 33.58 7.36 19.45
N SER A 105 33.79 7.03 20.72
CA SER A 105 34.56 7.89 21.63
C SER A 105 35.97 8.09 21.06
N PRO A 106 36.51 9.31 21.07
CA PRO A 106 37.90 9.54 20.65
C PRO A 106 38.87 8.77 21.57
N PRO A 107 40.05 8.39 21.03
CA PRO A 107 41.05 7.59 21.75
C PRO A 107 41.66 8.32 22.96
#